data_AF-A0A178K2J6-F1
#
_entry.id   AF-A0A178K2J6-F1
#
_cell.length_a   1.000
_cell.length_b   1.000
_cell.length_c   1.000
_cell.angle_alpha   90.00
_cell.angle_beta   90.00
_cell.angle_gamma   90.00
#
_symmetry.space_group_name_H-M   'P 1'
#
loop_
_entity.id
_entity.type
_entity.pdbx_description
1 polymer ?
#
loop_
_entity_poly.entity_id
_entity_poly.type
_entity_poly.pdbx_seq_one_letter_code
_entity_poly.pdbx_strand_id
1 'polypeptide(L)'
;MSLNSVTRPVILDALSRQQLEKQCQNRMNWSDGGRWIGQGKAPNCAVKERHSRTLSHTYSFPTDELATKWNLEWEKRIRHMGHMGTAALTTGLTLMTGGMVGITVGTIAAIVKDELQAGMGYPRMARGSSYEVIFKYEFQWSPYPSQAFLLLTIETLGKNHQGDITYQTSGTRKYMLKDLPDGLGRRLAMAPSQKTQSEFK
;
A
#
# COMPACT_ATOMS: atom_id res chain seq x y z
N MET A 1 33.41 -16.89 -11.86
CA MET A 1 32.94 -15.52 -12.13
C MET A 1 31.42 -15.55 -12.21
N SER A 2 30.72 -15.07 -11.17
CA SER A 2 29.26 -15.06 -11.10
C SER A 2 28.72 -13.84 -11.85
N LEU A 3 28.00 -14.07 -12.95
CA LEU A 3 27.29 -13.02 -13.66
C LEU A 3 26.08 -12.60 -12.80
N ASN A 4 26.18 -11.41 -12.20
CA ASN A 4 25.02 -10.70 -11.67
C ASN A 4 24.10 -10.35 -12.84
N SER A 5 23.22 -11.27 -13.24
CA SER A 5 22.12 -10.94 -14.12
C SER A 5 21.18 -10.03 -13.35
N VAL A 6 21.25 -8.73 -13.62
CA VAL A 6 20.20 -7.78 -13.26
C VAL A 6 18.98 -8.19 -14.07
N THR A 7 18.20 -9.14 -13.55
CA THR A 7 16.90 -9.50 -14.09
C THR A 7 16.02 -8.27 -13.99
N ARG A 8 15.78 -7.60 -15.13
CA ARG A 8 14.73 -6.59 -15.23
C ARG A 8 13.43 -7.22 -14.70
N PRO A 9 12.66 -6.52 -13.86
CA PRO A 9 11.39 -7.04 -13.38
C PRO A 9 10.50 -7.36 -14.59
N VAL A 10 10.18 -8.64 -14.78
CA VAL A 10 9.27 -9.07 -15.85
C VAL A 10 7.86 -8.73 -15.38
N ILE A 11 7.27 -7.72 -16.02
CA ILE A 11 5.86 -7.37 -15.81
C ILE A 11 5.03 -8.28 -16.72
N LEU A 12 4.45 -9.34 -16.16
CA LEU A 12 3.56 -10.24 -16.89
C LEU A 12 2.15 -9.63 -16.96
N ASP A 13 1.48 -9.68 -18.11
CA ASP A 13 0.05 -9.36 -18.14
C ASP A 13 -0.77 -10.38 -17.31
N ALA A 14 -2.05 -10.09 -17.07
CA ALA A 14 -2.89 -10.93 -16.21
C ALA A 14 -3.07 -12.36 -16.75
N LEU A 15 -3.19 -12.52 -18.07
CA LEU A 15 -3.41 -13.81 -18.73
C LEU A 15 -2.15 -14.68 -18.69
N SER A 16 -1.01 -14.12 -19.06
CA SER A 16 0.30 -14.76 -19.01
C SER A 16 0.64 -15.20 -17.59
N ARG A 17 0.28 -14.39 -16.60
CA ARG A 17 0.45 -14.71 -15.18
C ARG A 17 -0.39 -15.91 -14.78
N GLN A 18 -1.69 -15.89 -15.08
CA GLN A 18 -2.61 -16.99 -14.73
C GLN A 18 -2.21 -18.29 -15.43
N GLN A 19 -1.77 -18.21 -16.69
CA GLN A 19 -1.24 -19.36 -17.42
C GLN A 19 0.04 -19.91 -16.77
N LEU A 20 0.97 -19.03 -16.38
CA LEU A 20 2.21 -19.44 -15.72
C LEU A 20 1.94 -20.05 -14.34
N GLU A 21 1.01 -19.50 -13.56
CA GLU A 21 0.56 -20.09 -12.28
C GLU A 21 0.01 -21.50 -12.51
N LYS A 22 -0.89 -21.67 -13.48
CA LYS A 22 -1.48 -22.97 -13.80
C LYS A 22 -0.41 -23.99 -14.22
N GLN A 23 0.56 -23.58 -15.02
CA GLN A 23 1.65 -24.44 -15.46
C GLN A 23 2.60 -24.83 -14.31
N CYS A 24 2.94 -23.87 -13.45
CA CYS A 24 3.84 -24.07 -12.32
C CYS A 24 3.20 -24.85 -11.15
N GLN A 25 1.88 -24.74 -10.99
CA GLN A 25 1.13 -25.45 -9.93
C GLN A 25 0.69 -26.86 -10.35
N ASN A 26 0.70 -27.18 -11.65
CA ASN A 26 0.32 -28.51 -12.12
C ASN A 26 1.42 -29.54 -11.81
N ARG A 27 1.29 -30.21 -10.66
CA ARG A 27 2.22 -31.26 -10.19
C ARG A 27 2.46 -32.38 -11.21
N MET A 28 1.49 -32.69 -12.06
CA MET A 28 1.62 -33.76 -13.07
C MET A 28 2.67 -33.45 -14.15
N ASN A 29 3.07 -32.18 -14.30
CA ASN A 29 4.10 -31.78 -15.24
C ASN A 29 5.52 -31.72 -14.62
N TRP A 30 5.66 -32.14 -13.37
CA TRP A 30 6.93 -32.14 -12.64
C TRP A 30 7.23 -33.54 -12.11
N SER A 31 8.47 -33.98 -12.24
CA SER A 31 8.93 -35.19 -11.55
C SER A 31 9.08 -34.95 -10.05
N ASP A 32 9.19 -36.02 -9.27
CA ASP A 32 9.46 -35.95 -7.83
C ASP A 32 10.77 -35.22 -7.50
N GLY A 33 11.72 -35.21 -8.44
CA GLY A 33 12.97 -34.45 -8.36
C GLY A 33 12.87 -33.00 -8.85
N GLY A 34 11.66 -32.48 -9.10
CA GLY A 34 11.42 -31.10 -9.53
C GLY A 34 11.84 -30.82 -10.98
N ARG A 35 11.99 -31.85 -11.83
CA ARG A 35 12.30 -31.67 -13.26
C ARG A 35 11.02 -31.58 -14.07
N TRP A 36 11.00 -30.69 -15.06
CA TRP A 36 9.88 -30.57 -15.99
C TRP A 36 9.74 -31.83 -16.86
N ILE A 37 8.55 -32.42 -16.88
CA ILE A 37 8.17 -33.60 -17.70
C ILE A 37 6.94 -33.33 -18.58
N GLY A 38 6.39 -32.11 -18.54
CA GLY A 38 5.27 -31.69 -19.39
C GLY A 38 5.67 -31.49 -20.85
N GLN A 39 4.67 -31.30 -21.71
CA GLN A 39 4.90 -31.02 -23.13
C GLN A 39 5.54 -29.63 -23.33
N GLY A 40 6.55 -29.58 -24.21
CA GLY A 40 7.21 -28.33 -24.62
C GLY A 40 8.28 -27.83 -23.65
N LYS A 41 8.66 -26.56 -23.80
CA LYS A 41 9.68 -25.91 -22.98
C LYS A 41 9.19 -25.71 -21.56
N ALA A 42 10.07 -25.99 -20.58
CA ALA A 42 9.76 -25.78 -19.17
C ALA A 42 9.34 -24.33 -18.88
N PRO A 43 8.22 -24.10 -18.17
CA PRO A 43 7.77 -22.79 -17.77
C PRO A 43 8.76 -22.17 -16.77
N ASN A 44 8.94 -20.85 -16.85
CA ASN A 44 9.84 -20.16 -15.93
C ASN A 44 9.15 -19.91 -14.58
N CYS A 45 9.13 -20.92 -13.73
CA CYS A 45 8.53 -20.82 -12.39
C CYS A 45 9.40 -20.05 -11.38
N ALA A 46 10.58 -19.59 -11.79
CA ALA A 46 11.47 -18.76 -10.98
C ALA A 46 11.22 -17.25 -11.18
N VAL A 47 10.33 -16.85 -12.10
CA VAL A 47 9.98 -15.44 -12.30
C VAL A 47 9.43 -14.85 -11.02
N LYS A 48 9.94 -13.67 -10.65
CA LYS A 48 9.44 -12.86 -9.55
C LYS A 48 9.12 -11.47 -10.06
N GLU A 49 7.93 -11.00 -9.75
CA GLU A 49 7.52 -9.61 -9.94
C GLU A 49 7.64 -8.91 -8.60
N ARG A 50 8.38 -7.81 -8.54
CA ARG A 50 8.46 -6.95 -7.36
C ARG A 50 8.24 -5.50 -7.77
N HIS A 51 7.32 -4.84 -7.09
CA HIS A 51 7.03 -3.42 -7.28
C HIS A 51 7.04 -2.72 -5.94
N SER A 52 7.61 -1.52 -5.89
CA SER A 52 7.52 -0.65 -4.73
C SER A 52 6.97 0.71 -5.15
N ARG A 53 6.06 1.26 -4.35
CA ARG A 53 5.43 2.56 -4.60
C ARG A 53 5.23 3.34 -3.32
N THR A 54 5.20 4.66 -3.47
CA THR A 54 4.94 5.59 -2.38
C THR A 54 3.91 6.62 -2.81
N LEU A 55 2.84 6.76 -2.05
CA LEU A 55 1.89 7.86 -2.15
C LEU A 55 2.03 8.72 -0.90
N SER A 56 2.06 10.04 -1.03
CA SER A 56 1.97 10.91 0.13
C SER A 56 1.09 12.13 -0.13
N HIS A 57 0.52 12.62 0.97
CA HIS A 57 -0.23 13.85 0.98
C HIS A 57 0.12 14.67 2.20
N THR A 58 0.36 15.96 1.99
CA THR A 58 0.65 16.92 3.04
C THR A 58 -0.50 17.91 3.18
N TYR A 59 -1.06 18.00 4.39
CA TYR A 59 -1.93 19.10 4.79
C TYR A 59 -1.10 20.22 5.41
N SER A 60 -1.31 21.45 4.95
CA SER A 60 -0.74 22.65 5.56
C SER A 60 -1.79 23.48 6.29
N PHE A 61 -1.37 24.15 7.37
CA PHE A 61 -2.23 24.95 8.23
C PHE A 61 -1.75 26.41 8.28
N PRO A 62 -2.00 27.23 7.24
CA PRO A 62 -1.48 28.60 7.18
C PRO A 62 -2.10 29.55 8.22
N THR A 63 -3.28 29.24 8.76
CA THR A 63 -3.98 30.07 9.75
C THR A 63 -4.31 29.28 11.03
N ASP A 64 -4.48 29.99 12.15
CA ASP A 64 -4.92 29.41 13.41
C ASP A 64 -6.33 28.79 13.31
N GLU A 65 -7.18 29.34 12.46
CA GLU A 65 -8.53 28.83 12.19
C GLU A 65 -8.48 27.41 11.61
N LEU A 66 -7.66 27.18 10.57
CA LEU A 66 -7.53 25.86 9.93
C LEU A 66 -6.89 24.83 10.86
N ALA A 67 -5.87 25.23 11.63
CA ALA A 67 -5.25 24.38 12.64
C ALA A 67 -6.26 24.00 13.74
N THR A 68 -7.06 24.96 14.20
CA THR A 68 -8.11 24.73 15.21
C THR A 68 -9.20 23.81 14.67
N LYS A 69 -9.65 24.03 13.42
CA LYS A 69 -10.63 23.18 12.77
C LYS A 69 -10.16 21.73 12.71
N TRP A 70 -8.92 21.48 12.28
CA TRP A 70 -8.31 20.16 12.30
C TRP A 70 -8.34 19.52 13.69
N ASN A 71 -7.84 20.26 14.70
CA ASN A 71 -7.78 19.77 16.07
C ASN A 71 -9.16 19.37 16.59
N LEU A 72 -10.17 20.23 16.37
CA LEU A 72 -11.55 19.97 16.80
C LEU A 72 -12.19 18.81 16.04
N GLU A 73 -11.98 18.71 14.73
CA GLU A 73 -12.51 17.61 13.93
C GLU A 73 -11.98 16.26 14.39
N TRP A 74 -10.68 16.13 14.63
CA TRP A 74 -10.11 14.86 15.08
C TRP A 74 -10.46 14.56 16.53
N GLU A 75 -10.49 15.56 17.42
CA GLU A 75 -11.00 15.36 18.78
C GLU A 75 -12.46 14.86 18.77
N LYS A 76 -13.32 15.43 17.92
CA LYS A 76 -14.71 15.00 17.77
C LYS A 76 -14.81 13.59 17.16
N ARG A 77 -14.06 13.31 16.10
CA ARG A 77 -14.05 11.98 15.44
C ARG A 77 -13.57 10.89 16.38
N ILE A 78 -12.52 11.14 17.16
CA ILE A 78 -12.02 10.19 18.18
C ILE A 78 -13.08 9.95 19.25
N ARG A 79 -13.76 10.99 19.74
CA ARG A 79 -14.81 10.84 20.77
C ARG A 79 -16.06 10.11 20.27
N HIS A 80 -16.44 10.26 19.01
CA HIS A 80 -17.71 9.74 18.50
C HIS A 80 -17.61 8.45 17.67
N MET A 81 -16.51 8.28 16.94
CA MET A 81 -16.27 7.11 16.08
C MET A 81 -15.11 6.25 16.60
N GLY A 82 -14.58 6.56 17.78
CA GLY A 82 -13.34 5.96 18.27
C GLY A 82 -12.18 6.24 17.32
N HIS A 83 -11.22 5.33 17.28
CA HIS A 83 -10.15 5.42 16.30
C HIS A 83 -10.60 5.17 14.86
N MET A 84 -11.86 4.81 14.56
CA MET A 84 -12.30 4.34 13.23
C MET A 84 -12.31 5.40 12.11
N GLY A 85 -12.27 6.69 12.44
CA GLY A 85 -12.11 7.75 11.43
C GLY A 85 -10.78 8.45 11.65
N THR A 86 -9.71 8.05 10.94
CA THR A 86 -8.41 8.75 10.94
C THR A 86 -8.23 9.62 9.71
N ALA A 87 -7.36 10.63 9.84
CA ALA A 87 -6.86 11.41 8.72
C ALA A 87 -6.20 10.50 7.70
N ALA A 88 -5.30 9.63 8.18
CA ALA A 88 -4.64 8.65 7.35
C ALA A 88 -5.63 7.77 6.58
N LEU A 89 -6.71 7.27 7.19
CA LEU A 89 -7.74 6.51 6.47
C LEU A 89 -8.42 7.35 5.41
N THR A 90 -8.84 8.57 5.74
CA THR A 90 -9.59 9.46 4.83
C THR A 90 -8.72 9.90 3.65
N THR A 91 -7.48 10.31 3.93
CA THR A 91 -6.48 10.68 2.93
C THR A 91 -6.07 9.47 2.10
N GLY A 92 -5.83 8.31 2.72
CA GLY A 92 -5.50 7.08 2.03
C GLY A 92 -6.60 6.65 1.09
N LEU A 93 -7.85 6.68 1.54
CA LEU A 93 -9.00 6.44 0.68
C LEU A 93 -8.97 7.43 -0.49
N THR A 94 -8.93 8.74 -0.22
CA THR A 94 -8.99 9.78 -1.25
C THR A 94 -7.88 9.65 -2.31
N LEU A 95 -6.64 9.40 -1.88
CA LEU A 95 -5.49 9.21 -2.77
C LEU A 95 -5.59 7.91 -3.58
N MET A 96 -5.98 6.82 -2.93
CA MET A 96 -6.09 5.51 -3.59
C MET A 96 -7.32 5.42 -4.49
N THR A 97 -8.37 6.21 -4.23
CA THR A 97 -9.65 6.18 -4.95
C THR A 97 -9.80 7.29 -5.97
N GLY A 98 -8.77 8.07 -6.31
CA GLY A 98 -8.79 9.18 -7.29
C GLY A 98 -9.21 8.79 -8.73
N GLY A 99 -10.37 8.16 -8.89
CA GLY A 99 -10.95 7.60 -10.11
C GLY A 99 -11.42 6.13 -10.03
N MET A 100 -11.17 5.38 -8.93
CA MET A 100 -11.59 3.96 -8.85
C MET A 100 -12.98 3.81 -8.21
N VAL A 101 -13.96 3.30 -8.97
CA VAL A 101 -15.34 3.03 -8.52
C VAL A 101 -15.49 1.57 -8.06
N GLY A 102 -16.13 1.31 -6.92
CA GLY A 102 -16.64 -0.03 -6.53
C GLY A 102 -15.96 -0.74 -5.34
N ILE A 103 -16.05 -2.09 -5.33
CA ILE A 103 -15.66 -3.08 -4.28
C ILE A 103 -14.24 -2.85 -3.71
N THR A 104 -13.36 -2.27 -4.52
CA THR A 104 -11.99 -1.87 -4.18
C THR A 104 -11.93 -0.91 -2.99
N VAL A 105 -12.88 0.04 -2.91
CA VAL A 105 -12.94 1.07 -1.85
C VAL A 105 -13.23 0.44 -0.50
N GLY A 106 -14.20 -0.48 -0.42
CA GLY A 106 -14.57 -1.16 0.83
C GLY A 106 -13.45 -2.02 1.39
N THR A 107 -12.68 -2.68 0.51
CA THR A 107 -11.55 -3.52 0.92
C THR A 107 -10.38 -2.66 1.41
N ILE A 108 -10.04 -1.58 0.68
CA ILE A 108 -8.99 -0.63 1.12
C ILE A 108 -9.38 0.01 2.46
N ALA A 109 -10.65 0.40 2.60
CA ALA A 109 -11.16 0.95 3.85
C ALA A 109 -11.03 -0.05 4.99
N ALA A 110 -11.41 -1.32 4.80
CA ALA A 110 -11.27 -2.38 5.81
C ALA A 110 -9.79 -2.64 6.18
N ILE A 111 -8.91 -2.73 5.18
CA ILE A 111 -7.45 -2.90 5.33
C ILE A 111 -6.83 -1.80 6.20
N VAL A 112 -7.23 -0.55 5.98
CA VAL A 112 -6.69 0.59 6.74
C VAL A 112 -7.37 0.73 8.10
N LYS A 113 -8.66 0.35 8.21
CA LYS A 113 -9.48 0.47 9.42
C LYS A 113 -9.08 -0.51 10.54
N ASP A 114 -8.89 -1.78 10.23
CA ASP A 114 -8.89 -2.80 11.28
C ASP A 114 -7.61 -2.85 12.13
N GLU A 115 -6.43 -2.58 11.58
CA GLU A 115 -5.17 -2.81 12.32
C GLU A 115 -4.13 -1.70 12.25
N LEU A 116 -4.08 -0.94 11.16
CA LEU A 116 -3.14 0.19 11.03
C LEU A 116 -3.59 1.38 11.88
N GLN A 117 -4.90 1.52 12.09
CA GLN A 117 -5.52 2.66 12.75
C GLN A 117 -5.28 2.71 14.26
N ALA A 118 -5.17 1.57 14.93
CA ALA A 118 -5.01 1.48 16.38
C ALA A 118 -3.67 2.06 16.89
N GLY A 119 -2.65 2.16 16.02
CA GLY A 119 -1.32 2.69 16.35
C GLY A 119 -1.03 4.11 15.84
N MET A 120 -1.96 4.71 15.07
CA MET A 120 -1.75 6.05 14.51
C MET A 120 -2.42 7.10 15.37
N GLY A 121 -1.60 7.78 16.18
CA GLY A 121 -2.01 8.94 16.95
C GLY A 121 -2.22 10.18 16.08
N TYR A 122 -2.76 11.23 16.71
CA TYR A 122 -3.13 12.47 16.04
C TYR A 122 -2.43 13.64 16.70
N PRO A 123 -1.44 14.24 16.03
CA PRO A 123 -0.79 15.43 16.55
C PRO A 123 -1.73 16.62 16.48
N ARG A 124 -1.72 17.44 17.55
CA ARG A 124 -2.30 18.77 17.49
C ARG A 124 -1.48 19.64 16.55
N MET A 125 -2.18 20.38 15.71
CA MET A 125 -1.61 21.30 14.73
C MET A 125 -1.69 22.74 15.23
N ALA A 126 -0.76 23.55 14.77
CA ALA A 126 -0.71 24.99 15.02
C ALA A 126 -0.53 25.75 13.70
N ARG A 127 -0.67 27.08 13.71
CA ARG A 127 -0.38 27.88 12.53
C ARG A 127 1.05 27.63 12.01
N GLY A 128 1.17 27.47 10.70
CA GLY A 128 2.42 27.19 10.00
C GLY A 128 2.89 25.73 10.09
N SER A 129 2.20 24.88 10.86
CA SER A 129 2.51 23.44 10.90
C SER A 129 2.05 22.72 9.63
N SER A 130 2.52 21.48 9.46
CA SER A 130 2.03 20.57 8.42
C SER A 130 1.90 19.15 8.93
N TYR A 131 1.00 18.40 8.30
CA TYR A 131 0.77 16.99 8.57
C TYR A 131 0.87 16.18 7.27
N GLU A 132 1.80 15.25 7.20
CA GLU A 132 2.05 14.41 6.04
C GLU A 132 1.66 12.97 6.33
N VAL A 133 0.87 12.37 5.44
CA VAL A 133 0.53 10.94 5.45
C VAL A 133 1.23 10.29 4.28
N ILE A 134 1.95 9.21 4.53
CA ILE A 134 2.76 8.47 3.55
C ILE A 134 2.29 7.02 3.53
N PHE A 135 1.94 6.51 2.36
CA PHE A 135 1.63 5.11 2.09
C PHE A 135 2.76 4.52 1.26
N LYS A 136 3.40 3.47 1.75
CA LYS A 136 4.39 2.69 1.00
C LYS A 136 3.82 1.30 0.73
N TYR A 137 3.93 0.86 -0.51
CA TYR A 137 3.49 -0.45 -0.96
C TYR A 137 4.70 -1.22 -1.45
N GLU A 138 4.88 -2.44 -0.97
CA GLU A 138 5.77 -3.41 -1.61
C GLU A 138 4.96 -4.63 -2.04
N PHE A 139 4.83 -4.79 -3.34
CA PHE A 139 4.21 -5.96 -3.93
C PHE A 139 5.28 -6.96 -4.33
N GLN A 140 5.03 -8.22 -4.01
CA GLN A 140 5.80 -9.34 -4.50
C GLN A 140 4.83 -10.39 -5.03
N TRP A 141 5.13 -10.93 -6.21
CA TRP A 141 4.42 -12.06 -6.78
C TRP A 141 5.40 -13.06 -7.36
N SER A 142 5.04 -14.34 -7.23
CA SER A 142 5.70 -15.45 -7.91
C SER A 142 4.64 -16.48 -8.30
N PRO A 143 4.87 -17.28 -9.35
CA PRO A 143 3.92 -18.33 -9.75
C PRO A 143 3.81 -19.46 -8.72
N TYR A 144 4.74 -19.54 -7.75
CA TYR A 144 4.64 -20.44 -6.62
C TYR A 144 3.78 -19.84 -5.49
N PRO A 145 2.81 -20.58 -4.93
CA PRO A 145 1.76 -20.03 -4.06
C PRO A 145 2.24 -19.46 -2.71
N SER A 146 3.49 -19.68 -2.29
CA SER A 146 3.98 -19.30 -0.96
C SER A 146 4.75 -17.98 -0.89
N GLN A 147 4.92 -17.24 -2.00
CA GLN A 147 5.77 -16.02 -2.01
C GLN A 147 5.08 -14.77 -2.57
N ALA A 148 3.75 -14.73 -2.58
CA ALA A 148 2.98 -13.62 -3.12
C ALA A 148 2.33 -12.77 -2.00
N PHE A 149 2.77 -11.53 -1.83
CA PHE A 149 2.28 -10.63 -0.79
C PHE A 149 2.25 -9.15 -1.21
N LEU A 150 1.50 -8.36 -0.45
CA LEU A 150 1.55 -6.90 -0.42
C LEU A 150 1.95 -6.47 0.99
N LEU A 151 3.06 -5.76 1.13
CA LEU A 151 3.44 -5.04 2.34
C LEU A 151 2.92 -3.61 2.23
N LEU A 152 2.08 -3.19 3.17
CA LEU A 152 1.58 -1.83 3.29
C LEU A 152 2.20 -1.19 4.54
N THR A 153 2.95 -0.12 4.35
CA THR A 153 3.42 0.74 5.44
C THR A 153 2.69 2.07 5.36
N ILE A 154 2.13 2.53 6.47
CA ILE A 154 1.57 3.87 6.60
C ILE A 154 2.40 4.62 7.62
N GLU A 155 2.93 5.75 7.23
CA GLU A 155 3.68 6.66 8.10
C GLU A 155 2.92 7.98 8.15
N THR A 156 2.90 8.61 9.33
CA THR A 156 2.37 9.96 9.46
C THR A 156 3.38 10.83 10.19
N LEU A 157 3.55 12.06 9.71
CA LEU A 157 4.53 13.03 10.17
C LEU A 157 3.82 14.33 10.48
N GLY A 158 4.01 14.87 11.68
CA GLY A 158 3.68 16.26 12.01
C GLY A 158 4.95 17.09 12.02
N LYS A 159 4.92 18.25 11.37
CA LYS A 159 6.04 19.19 11.32
C LYS A 159 5.62 20.55 11.89
N ASN A 160 6.49 21.18 12.68
CA ASN A 160 6.27 22.54 13.17
C ASN A 160 6.47 23.59 12.05
N HIS A 161 6.40 24.88 12.42
CA HIS A 161 6.56 25.99 11.47
C HIS A 161 8.00 26.16 10.95
N GLN A 162 8.99 25.61 11.65
CA GLN A 162 10.38 25.50 11.18
C GLN A 162 10.59 24.32 10.22
N GLY A 163 9.63 23.40 10.13
CA GLY A 163 9.72 22.16 9.36
C GLY A 163 10.29 20.97 10.14
N ASP A 164 10.59 21.11 11.42
CA ASP A 164 11.07 20.02 12.28
C ASP A 164 9.96 19.03 12.56
N ILE A 165 10.30 17.74 12.52
CA ILE A 165 9.36 16.65 12.82
C ILE A 165 9.08 16.65 14.33
N THR A 166 7.87 17.04 14.71
CA THR A 166 7.40 17.02 16.11
C THR A 166 6.57 15.79 16.43
N TYR A 167 6.13 15.08 15.40
CA TYR A 167 5.32 13.88 15.54
C TYR A 167 5.65 12.89 14.42
N GLN A 168 5.84 11.62 14.76
CA GLN A 168 6.02 10.56 13.79
C GLN A 168 5.38 9.27 14.31
N THR A 169 4.58 8.62 13.48
CA THR A 169 4.15 7.24 13.70
C THR A 169 4.28 6.45 12.41
N SER A 170 4.41 5.14 12.53
CA SER A 170 4.48 4.20 11.43
C SER A 170 3.80 2.90 11.82
N GLY A 171 3.03 2.34 10.91
CA GLY A 171 2.50 0.99 11.02
C GLY A 171 2.76 0.24 9.73
N THR A 172 3.13 -1.04 9.84
CA THR A 172 3.34 -1.92 8.68
C THR A 172 2.50 -3.17 8.81
N ARG A 173 1.85 -3.58 7.72
CA ARG A 173 1.09 -4.82 7.64
C ARG A 173 1.39 -5.57 6.36
N LYS A 174 1.53 -6.89 6.48
CA LYS A 174 1.72 -7.80 5.36
C LYS A 174 0.40 -8.51 5.05
N TYR A 175 -0.02 -8.45 3.80
CA TYR A 175 -1.20 -9.13 3.27
C TYR A 175 -0.76 -10.19 2.26
N MET A 176 -1.27 -11.42 2.38
CA MET A 176 -1.07 -12.40 1.32
C MET A 176 -1.99 -12.05 0.15
N LEU A 177 -1.51 -12.18 -1.09
CA LEU A 177 -2.33 -11.77 -2.25
C LEU A 177 -3.62 -12.58 -2.38
N LYS A 178 -3.63 -13.83 -1.89
CA LYS A 178 -4.82 -14.70 -1.85
C LYS A 178 -5.94 -14.20 -0.92
N ASP A 179 -5.59 -13.36 0.06
CA ASP A 179 -6.54 -12.80 1.02
C ASP A 179 -7.05 -11.42 0.54
N LEU A 180 -6.56 -10.94 -0.61
CA LEU A 180 -6.98 -9.71 -1.24
C LEU A 180 -7.84 -10.02 -2.47
N PRO A 181 -8.78 -9.14 -2.85
CA PRO A 181 -9.46 -9.22 -4.14
C PRO A 181 -8.45 -9.29 -5.29
N ASP A 182 -8.79 -10.08 -6.30
CA ASP A 182 -7.93 -10.33 -7.44
C ASP A 182 -7.44 -9.03 -8.09
N GLY A 183 -6.12 -8.90 -8.19
CA GLY A 183 -5.46 -7.76 -8.82
C GLY A 183 -5.37 -6.50 -7.96
N LEU A 184 -5.98 -6.44 -6.76
CA LEU A 184 -5.91 -5.25 -5.89
C LEU A 184 -4.47 -4.89 -5.51
N GLY A 185 -3.74 -5.83 -4.92
CA GLY A 185 -2.36 -5.56 -4.45
C GLY A 185 -1.44 -5.12 -5.59
N ARG A 186 -1.66 -5.66 -6.78
CA ARG A 186 -0.92 -5.26 -7.98
C ARG A 186 -1.28 -3.84 -8.43
N ARG A 187 -2.58 -3.50 -8.50
CA ARG A 187 -3.04 -2.15 -8.88
C ARG A 187 -2.47 -1.10 -7.93
N LEU A 188 -2.52 -1.36 -6.62
CA LEU A 188 -1.96 -0.45 -5.60
C LEU A 188 -0.45 -0.24 -5.79
N ALA A 189 0.31 -1.31 -6.05
CA ALA A 189 1.75 -1.22 -6.27
C ALA A 189 2.15 -0.82 -7.70
N MET A 190 1.22 -0.69 -8.63
CA MET A 190 1.47 -0.17 -9.98
C MET A 190 0.99 1.27 -10.15
N ALA A 191 0.18 1.79 -9.22
CA ALA A 191 -0.20 3.19 -9.21
C ALA A 191 1.07 4.08 -9.24
N PRO A 192 1.05 5.19 -9.99
CA PRO A 192 2.19 6.10 -10.03
C PRO A 192 2.46 6.63 -8.63
N SER A 193 3.74 6.66 -8.23
CA SER A 193 4.12 7.35 -6.99
C SER A 193 3.69 8.80 -7.09
N GLN A 194 3.01 9.30 -6.08
CA GLN A 194 2.42 10.63 -6.11
C GLN A 194 2.67 11.32 -4.78
N LYS A 195 3.13 12.56 -4.85
CA LYS A 195 3.18 13.47 -3.70
C LYS A 195 2.22 14.61 -3.97
N THR A 196 1.30 14.83 -3.05
CA THR A 196 0.29 15.88 -3.14
C THR A 196 0.35 16.76 -1.92
N GLN A 197 -0.13 17.99 -2.05
CA GLN A 197 -0.23 18.92 -0.93
C GLN A 197 -1.55 19.68 -1.06
N SER A 198 -2.19 19.96 0.07
CA SER A 198 -3.36 20.83 0.13
C SER A 198 -3.38 21.62 1.43
N GLU A 199 -4.08 22.75 1.41
CA GLU A 199 -4.52 23.39 2.66
C GLU A 199 -5.70 22.60 3.21
N PHE A 200 -5.73 22.43 4.53
CA PHE A 200 -6.90 21.86 5.17
C PHE A 200 -8.11 22.78 4.95
N LYS A 201 -9.27 22.22 4.59
CA LYS A 201 -10.47 23.00 4.24
C LYS A 201 -11.63 22.72 5.15
#